data_AF-A0A6J1I9L7-F1
#
_entry.id   AF-A0A6J1I9L7-F1
#
_cell.length_a   1.000
_cell.length_b   1.000
_cell.length_c   1.000
_cell.angle_alpha   90.00
_cell.angle_beta   90.00
_cell.angle_gamma   90.00
#
_symmetry.space_group_name_H-M   'P 1'
#
loop_
_entity.id
_entity.type
_entity.pdbx_description
1 polymer ?
#
loop_
_entity_poly.entity_id
_entity_poly.type
_entity_poly.pdbx_seq_one_letter_code
_entity_poly.pdbx_strand_id
1 'polypeptide(L)'
;MNDHLGNLKIWLNGALTYQETCLDGFENVLGDTGEKMKSLLKTSKEMTANGLVMVGEVTSLATGANIKADVVVAKDGSGKYKTITETLKEVPLKSNTTFVIYVKEGVYEEQVMVDKKMTYVMVIGDGPTKTKITGSKNVVDGTTTFKSATFAAVGSNFIEKDLWFDNSTGPEKHQAVALRVQSDMSIFYNCRMDDYQDTLYPHAHRQFYRDCTISGTID
;
A
#
# COMPACT_ATOMS: atom_id res chain seq x y z
N MET A 1 6.94 9.63 19.14
CA MET A 1 6.59 8.71 18.04
C MET A 1 7.57 7.55 17.91
N ASN A 2 8.88 7.82 17.81
CA ASN A 2 9.92 6.77 17.73
C ASN A 2 9.92 5.80 18.92
N ASP A 3 9.63 6.30 20.12
CA ASP A 3 9.61 5.49 21.34
C ASP A 3 8.43 4.48 21.36
N HIS A 4 7.24 4.90 20.90
CA HIS A 4 6.07 4.00 20.80
C HIS A 4 6.25 2.94 19.70
N LEU A 5 6.86 3.30 18.56
CA LEU A 5 7.17 2.35 17.49
C LEU A 5 8.27 1.36 17.91
N GLY A 6 9.30 1.83 18.60
CA GLY A 6 10.34 0.99 19.20
C GLY A 6 9.75 0.00 20.20
N ASN A 7 8.90 0.48 21.11
CA ASN A 7 8.17 -0.39 22.04
C ASN A 7 7.30 -1.41 21.29
N LEU A 8 6.50 -0.98 20.30
CA LEU A 8 5.66 -1.88 19.52
C LEU A 8 6.48 -2.97 18.81
N LYS A 9 7.66 -2.62 18.28
CA LYS A 9 8.61 -3.59 17.70
C LYS A 9 9.09 -4.60 18.73
N ILE A 10 9.39 -4.16 19.96
CA ILE A 10 9.78 -5.06 21.07
C ILE A 10 8.63 -6.00 21.42
N TRP A 11 7.41 -5.48 21.58
CA TRP A 11 6.21 -6.28 21.87
C TRP A 11 5.93 -7.33 20.80
N LEU A 12 6.01 -6.96 19.52
CA LEU A 12 5.80 -7.88 18.40
C LEU A 12 6.88 -8.96 18.31
N ASN A 13 8.15 -8.62 18.58
CA ASN A 13 9.22 -9.63 18.69
C ASN A 13 8.94 -10.60 19.84
N GLY A 14 8.54 -10.09 21.02
CA GLY A 14 8.15 -10.93 22.14
C GLY A 14 6.98 -11.86 21.81
N ALA A 15 5.94 -11.33 21.17
CA ALA A 15 4.78 -12.11 20.73
C ALA A 15 5.16 -13.21 19.73
N LEU A 16 6.06 -12.94 18.78
CA LEU A 16 6.59 -13.95 17.86
C LEU A 16 7.31 -15.07 18.59
N THR A 17 8.19 -14.75 19.53
CA THR A 17 8.89 -15.75 20.34
C THR A 17 7.91 -16.60 21.14
N TYR A 18 6.90 -15.99 21.78
CA TYR A 18 5.87 -16.74 22.49
C TYR A 18 5.06 -17.67 21.57
N GLN A 19 4.66 -17.19 20.40
CA GLN A 19 3.93 -17.99 19.42
C GLN A 19 4.77 -19.17 18.91
N GLU A 20 6.08 -18.99 18.74
CA GLU A 20 7.02 -20.04 18.37
C GLU A 20 7.14 -21.10 19.46
N THR A 21 7.33 -20.70 20.71
CA THR A 21 7.35 -21.66 21.84
C THR A 21 6.02 -22.41 21.99
N CYS A 22 4.89 -21.73 21.76
CA CYS A 22 3.58 -22.38 21.71
C CYS A 22 3.50 -23.42 20.60
N LEU A 23 4.01 -23.11 19.40
CA LEU A 23 4.02 -24.03 18.26
C LEU A 23 4.87 -25.27 18.55
N ASP A 24 6.05 -25.08 19.14
CA ASP A 24 6.98 -26.18 19.52
C ASP A 24 6.31 -27.16 20.49
N GLY A 25 5.49 -26.66 21.41
CA GLY A 25 4.71 -27.48 22.35
C GLY A 25 3.75 -28.46 21.67
N PHE A 26 3.40 -28.24 20.39
CA PHE A 26 2.54 -29.13 19.62
C PHE A 26 3.29 -30.08 18.69
N GLU A 27 4.62 -30.02 18.54
CA GLU A 27 5.36 -30.81 17.54
C GLU A 27 5.04 -32.32 17.61
N ASN A 28 4.96 -32.86 18.82
CA ASN A 28 4.70 -34.29 19.07
C ASN A 28 3.22 -34.61 19.35
N VAL A 29 2.31 -33.64 19.23
CA VAL A 29 0.88 -33.86 19.40
C VAL A 29 0.31 -34.41 18.09
N LEU A 30 -0.13 -35.65 18.13
CA LEU A 30 -0.73 -36.36 16.99
C LEU A 30 -2.26 -36.21 16.99
N GLY A 31 -2.84 -36.26 15.79
CA GLY A 31 -4.29 -36.21 15.58
C GLY A 31 -4.79 -34.87 15.04
N ASP A 32 -6.03 -34.87 14.55
CA ASP A 32 -6.66 -33.75 13.84
C ASP A 32 -6.69 -32.45 14.67
N THR A 33 -6.93 -32.56 15.99
CA THR A 33 -6.92 -31.40 16.89
C THR A 33 -5.54 -30.75 17.00
N GLY A 34 -4.47 -31.56 17.03
CA GLY A 34 -3.09 -31.06 17.07
C GLY A 34 -2.72 -30.31 15.79
N GLU A 35 -3.07 -30.85 14.64
CA GLU A 35 -2.82 -30.22 13.34
C GLU A 35 -3.61 -28.92 13.14
N LYS A 36 -4.88 -28.89 13.59
CA LYS A 36 -5.69 -27.66 13.59
C LYS A 36 -5.06 -26.57 14.46
N MET A 37 -4.59 -26.93 15.65
CA MET A 37 -3.93 -25.98 16.55
C MET A 37 -2.62 -25.46 15.96
N LYS A 38 -1.77 -26.33 15.38
CA LYS A 38 -0.56 -25.92 14.67
C LYS A 38 -0.86 -24.95 13.53
N SER A 39 -1.91 -25.20 12.76
CA SER A 39 -2.34 -24.33 11.65
C SER A 39 -2.76 -22.94 12.13
N LEU A 40 -3.55 -22.87 13.21
CA LEU A 40 -3.97 -21.61 13.83
C LEU A 40 -2.76 -20.82 14.37
N LEU A 41 -1.85 -21.49 15.07
CA LEU A 41 -0.65 -20.87 15.62
C LEU A 41 0.30 -20.37 14.52
N LYS A 42 0.48 -21.14 13.43
CA LYS A 42 1.24 -20.69 12.25
C LYS A 42 0.64 -19.43 11.63
N THR A 43 -0.68 -19.42 11.43
CA THR A 43 -1.40 -18.26 10.91
C THR A 43 -1.20 -17.04 11.80
N SER A 44 -1.31 -17.22 13.13
CA SER A 44 -1.09 -16.16 14.11
C SER A 44 0.35 -15.63 14.08
N LYS A 45 1.35 -16.52 13.96
CA LYS A 45 2.77 -16.16 13.80
C LYS A 45 3.00 -15.33 12.54
N GLU A 46 2.42 -15.74 11.41
CA GLU A 46 2.51 -14.98 10.16
C GLU A 46 1.89 -13.60 10.30
N MET A 47 0.73 -13.46 10.96
CA MET A 47 0.12 -12.15 11.22
C MET A 47 1.01 -11.23 12.06
N THR A 48 1.62 -11.76 13.13
CA THR A 48 2.55 -10.99 13.97
C THR A 48 3.82 -10.61 13.20
N ALA A 49 4.36 -11.53 12.38
CA ALA A 49 5.53 -11.27 11.54
C ALA A 49 5.26 -10.16 10.52
N ASN A 50 4.08 -10.18 9.89
CA ASN A 50 3.67 -9.11 8.98
C ASN A 50 3.50 -7.80 9.73
N GLY A 51 2.92 -7.83 10.93
CA GLY A 51 2.86 -6.69 11.84
C GLY A 51 4.24 -6.10 12.12
N LEU A 52 5.23 -6.95 12.40
CA LEU A 52 6.60 -6.53 12.67
C LEU A 52 7.26 -5.88 11.45
N VAL A 53 7.09 -6.46 10.26
CA VAL A 53 7.58 -5.89 9.00
C VAL A 53 6.92 -4.53 8.74
N MET A 54 5.60 -4.44 8.89
CA MET A 54 4.86 -3.18 8.73
C MET A 54 5.35 -2.11 9.71
N VAL A 55 5.60 -2.46 10.98
CA VAL A 55 6.15 -1.51 11.96
C VAL A 55 7.57 -1.08 11.60
N GLY A 56 8.39 -1.98 11.06
CA GLY A 56 9.72 -1.66 10.55
C GLY A 56 9.68 -0.64 9.41
N GLU A 57 8.85 -0.91 8.40
CA GLU A 57 8.62 -0.01 7.25
C GLU A 57 8.06 1.34 7.73
N VAL A 58 7.00 1.34 8.53
CA VAL A 58 6.41 2.57 9.10
C VAL A 58 7.43 3.37 9.91
N THR A 59 8.34 2.71 10.63
CA THR A 59 9.42 3.41 11.34
C THR A 59 10.39 4.08 10.37
N SER A 60 10.80 3.40 9.29
CA SER A 60 11.63 3.98 8.23
C SER A 60 10.95 5.20 7.60
N LEU A 61 9.66 5.06 7.26
CA LEU A 61 8.83 6.10 6.66
C LEU A 61 8.64 7.32 7.59
N ALA A 62 8.41 7.09 8.88
CA ALA A 62 8.09 8.13 9.87
C ALA A 62 9.33 8.85 10.43
N THR A 63 10.51 8.21 10.43
CA THR A 63 11.74 8.79 10.98
C THR A 63 12.49 9.69 10.00
N GLY A 64 12.02 9.78 8.74
CA GLY A 64 12.70 10.59 7.72
C GLY A 64 14.06 10.04 7.33
N ALA A 65 14.27 8.71 7.45
CA ALA A 65 15.44 8.06 6.86
C ALA A 65 15.52 8.43 5.38
N ASN A 66 16.72 8.72 4.88
CA ASN A 66 16.92 9.20 3.51
C ASN A 66 16.67 8.04 2.53
N ILE A 67 15.41 7.88 2.10
CA ILE A 67 14.99 6.80 1.20
C ILE A 67 15.61 7.07 -0.16
N LYS A 68 16.54 6.20 -0.57
CA LYS A 68 17.19 6.31 -1.89
C LYS A 68 16.19 5.84 -2.94
N ALA A 69 15.80 6.74 -3.84
CA ALA A 69 14.98 6.40 -4.99
C ALA A 69 15.78 5.61 -6.03
N ASP A 70 15.18 4.56 -6.59
CA ASP A 70 15.70 3.84 -7.76
C ASP A 70 15.37 4.60 -9.05
N VAL A 71 14.22 5.26 -9.08
CA VAL A 71 13.76 6.09 -10.20
C VAL A 71 13.04 7.33 -9.72
N VAL A 72 13.22 8.44 -10.45
CA VAL A 72 12.57 9.73 -10.17
C VAL A 72 11.64 10.10 -11.32
N VAL A 73 10.40 10.45 -10.99
CA VAL A 73 9.40 11.01 -11.88
C VAL A 73 9.28 12.50 -11.60
N ALA A 74 9.36 13.32 -12.63
CA ALA A 74 9.14 14.75 -12.51
C ALA A 74 8.60 15.35 -13.81
N LYS A 75 7.47 16.08 -13.73
CA LYS A 75 6.88 16.76 -14.89
C LYS A 75 7.77 17.84 -15.50
N ASP A 76 8.59 18.49 -14.67
CA ASP A 76 9.54 19.54 -15.08
C ASP A 76 10.74 19.01 -15.88
N GLY A 77 10.89 17.68 -16.01
CA GLY A 77 12.00 17.04 -16.70
C GLY A 77 13.26 16.85 -15.85
N SER A 78 13.22 17.17 -14.56
CA SER A 78 14.33 16.94 -13.62
C SER A 78 14.45 15.48 -13.15
N GLY A 79 13.48 14.63 -13.53
CA GLY A 79 13.45 13.19 -13.30
C GLY A 79 13.76 12.39 -14.57
N LYS A 80 13.86 11.07 -14.44
CA LYS A 80 14.07 10.16 -15.57
C LYS A 80 12.83 10.03 -16.45
N TYR A 81 11.64 10.10 -15.84
CA TYR A 81 10.35 10.01 -16.51
C TYR A 81 9.45 11.18 -16.17
N LYS A 82 8.48 11.46 -17.06
CA LYS A 82 7.47 12.50 -16.85
C LYS A 82 6.15 11.96 -16.30
N THR A 83 5.93 10.65 -16.44
CA THR A 83 4.72 9.95 -15.96
C THR A 83 5.11 8.76 -15.11
N ILE A 84 4.20 8.36 -14.21
CA ILE A 84 4.39 7.22 -13.32
C ILE A 84 4.27 5.91 -14.10
N THR A 85 3.34 5.85 -15.06
CA THR A 85 3.11 4.67 -15.91
C THR A 85 4.37 4.27 -16.70
N GLU A 86 5.19 5.24 -17.12
CA GLU A 86 6.46 4.94 -17.81
C GLU A 86 7.48 4.24 -16.90
N THR A 87 7.49 4.54 -15.60
CA THR A 87 8.48 3.96 -14.67
C THR A 87 8.21 2.50 -14.37
N LEU A 88 6.95 2.07 -14.47
CA LEU A 88 6.54 0.70 -14.19
C LEU A 88 7.26 -0.32 -15.08
N LYS A 89 7.79 0.10 -16.23
CA LYS A 89 8.60 -0.76 -17.12
C LYS A 89 9.96 -1.14 -16.52
N GLU A 90 10.46 -0.38 -15.56
CA GLU A 90 11.73 -0.64 -14.89
C GLU A 90 11.58 -1.46 -13.61
N VAL A 91 10.35 -1.59 -13.09
CA VAL A 91 10.06 -2.34 -11.88
C VAL A 91 10.43 -3.81 -12.09
N PRO A 92 11.38 -4.37 -11.32
CA PRO A 92 11.73 -5.78 -11.42
C PRO A 92 10.55 -6.66 -11.03
N LEU A 93 10.15 -7.57 -11.91
CA LEU A 93 9.01 -8.45 -11.68
C LEU A 93 9.36 -9.55 -10.67
N LYS A 94 8.43 -9.81 -9.73
CA LYS A 94 8.53 -10.80 -8.65
C LYS A 94 9.79 -10.65 -7.80
N SER A 95 10.21 -9.40 -7.60
CA SER A 95 11.32 -9.03 -6.73
C SER A 95 10.96 -9.30 -5.26
N ASN A 96 11.97 -9.57 -4.44
CA ASN A 96 11.88 -9.56 -2.98
C ASN A 96 12.63 -8.36 -2.37
N THR A 97 12.99 -7.39 -3.21
CA THR A 97 13.69 -6.17 -2.84
C THR A 97 12.83 -4.97 -3.22
N THR A 98 12.71 -4.03 -2.30
CA THR A 98 11.91 -2.81 -2.48
C THR A 98 12.47 -1.98 -3.63
N PHE A 99 11.61 -1.69 -4.62
CA PHE A 99 11.90 -0.76 -5.71
C PHE A 99 11.20 0.57 -5.43
N VAL A 100 11.97 1.64 -5.28
CA VAL A 100 11.47 2.96 -4.84
C VAL A 100 11.30 3.91 -6.03
N ILE A 101 10.06 4.31 -6.26
CA ILE A 101 9.67 5.34 -7.23
C ILE A 101 9.42 6.64 -6.46
N TYR A 102 10.25 7.65 -6.70
CA TYR A 102 10.03 8.99 -6.15
C TYR A 102 9.32 9.88 -7.19
N VAL A 103 8.19 10.45 -6.80
CA VAL A 103 7.34 11.29 -7.65
C VAL A 103 7.33 12.72 -7.14
N LYS A 104 8.03 13.60 -7.85
CA LYS A 104 8.10 15.01 -7.48
C LYS A 104 6.74 15.70 -7.56
N GLU A 105 6.63 16.83 -6.86
CA GLU A 105 5.44 17.67 -6.85
C GLU A 105 4.90 17.95 -8.26
N GLY A 106 3.58 17.98 -8.35
CA GLY A 106 2.86 18.11 -9.61
C GLY A 106 1.55 17.35 -9.61
N VAL A 107 0.73 17.65 -10.61
CA VAL A 107 -0.53 16.96 -10.88
C VAL A 107 -0.31 16.01 -12.06
N TYR A 108 -0.46 14.71 -11.85
CA TYR A 108 -0.25 13.64 -12.83
C TYR A 108 -1.61 13.09 -13.27
N GLU A 109 -2.03 13.47 -14.47
CA GLU A 109 -3.28 13.01 -15.09
C GLU A 109 -3.03 11.69 -15.83
N GLU A 110 -3.17 10.57 -15.12
CA GLU A 110 -2.92 9.23 -15.65
C GLU A 110 -3.63 8.15 -14.83
N GLN A 111 -3.89 7.00 -15.47
CA GLN A 111 -4.31 5.79 -14.75
C GLN A 111 -3.12 4.87 -14.54
N VAL A 112 -2.83 4.55 -13.28
CA VAL A 112 -1.67 3.75 -12.88
C VAL A 112 -2.12 2.39 -12.35
N MET A 113 -1.46 1.33 -12.80
CA MET A 113 -1.71 -0.03 -12.30
C MET A 113 -0.40 -0.71 -11.94
N VAL A 114 -0.15 -0.88 -10.64
CA VAL A 114 0.94 -1.72 -10.12
C VAL A 114 0.44 -3.16 -10.11
N ASP A 115 0.87 -3.92 -11.11
CA ASP A 115 0.32 -5.24 -11.38
C ASP A 115 0.72 -6.30 -10.33
N LYS A 116 0.08 -7.47 -10.38
CA LYS A 116 0.35 -8.58 -9.43
C LYS A 116 1.81 -9.07 -9.44
N LYS A 117 2.52 -8.91 -10.56
CA LYS A 117 3.92 -9.32 -10.70
C LYS A 117 4.88 -8.26 -10.14
N MET A 118 4.47 -7.00 -10.01
CA MET A 118 5.25 -5.91 -9.44
C MET A 118 5.18 -5.94 -7.89
N THR A 119 5.93 -6.85 -7.27
CA THR A 119 5.99 -7.00 -5.80
C THR A 119 7.04 -6.07 -5.18
N TYR A 120 6.82 -5.66 -3.92
CA TYR A 120 7.72 -4.76 -3.18
C TYR A 120 7.96 -3.43 -3.91
N VAL A 121 6.90 -2.81 -4.43
CA VAL A 121 6.99 -1.46 -5.00
C VAL A 121 6.67 -0.44 -3.92
N MET A 122 7.53 0.55 -3.78
CA MET A 122 7.27 1.73 -2.97
C MET A 122 7.13 2.95 -3.87
N VAL A 123 6.07 3.74 -3.70
CA VAL A 123 5.93 5.05 -4.34
C VAL A 123 5.86 6.12 -3.26
N ILE A 124 6.67 7.17 -3.44
CA ILE A 124 6.76 8.28 -2.49
C ILE A 124 6.66 9.62 -3.21
N GLY A 125 5.83 10.54 -2.69
CA GLY A 125 5.68 11.89 -3.21
C GLY A 125 6.37 12.96 -2.38
N ASP A 126 6.20 14.22 -2.78
CA ASP A 126 6.66 15.41 -2.04
C ASP A 126 5.69 15.87 -0.95
N GLY A 127 4.55 15.19 -0.81
CA GLY A 127 3.54 15.45 0.21
C GLY A 127 2.12 15.24 -0.31
N PRO A 128 1.16 14.92 0.58
CA PRO A 128 -0.25 14.64 0.23
C PRO A 128 -1.02 15.87 -0.26
N THR A 129 -0.37 17.02 -0.39
CA THR A 129 -0.92 18.26 -0.95
C THR A 129 -0.12 18.78 -2.15
N LYS A 130 0.98 18.10 -2.51
CA LYS A 130 1.93 18.54 -3.55
C LYS A 130 2.01 17.59 -4.73
N THR A 131 1.99 16.28 -4.47
CA THR A 131 2.03 15.25 -5.52
C THR A 131 0.65 14.61 -5.66
N LYS A 132 -0.08 14.98 -6.72
CA LYS A 132 -1.44 14.50 -7.00
C LYS A 132 -1.44 13.58 -8.21
N ILE A 133 -2.07 12.41 -8.11
CA ILE A 133 -2.41 11.53 -9.22
C ILE A 133 -3.93 11.62 -9.41
N THR A 134 -4.37 11.98 -10.61
CA THR A 134 -5.78 12.23 -10.91
C THR A 134 -6.23 11.52 -12.18
N GLY A 135 -7.50 11.13 -12.20
CA GLY A 135 -8.18 10.49 -13.32
C GLY A 135 -9.62 10.99 -13.43
N SER A 136 -10.36 10.48 -14.41
CA SER A 136 -11.74 10.89 -14.65
C SER A 136 -12.63 9.75 -15.17
N LYS A 137 -12.28 8.49 -14.90
CA LYS A 137 -13.08 7.34 -15.36
C LYS A 137 -14.21 7.06 -14.36
N ASN A 138 -15.39 6.75 -14.89
CA ASN A 138 -16.61 6.56 -14.10
C ASN A 138 -17.63 5.63 -14.79
N VAL A 139 -18.66 5.22 -14.04
CA VAL A 139 -19.73 4.32 -14.50
C VAL A 139 -20.65 4.96 -15.54
N VAL A 140 -21.02 6.23 -15.38
CA VAL A 140 -21.91 6.92 -16.32
C VAL A 140 -21.34 6.96 -17.73
N ASP A 141 -20.03 7.17 -17.86
CA ASP A 141 -19.32 7.21 -19.13
C ASP A 141 -18.88 5.81 -19.63
N GLY A 142 -19.39 4.73 -19.02
CA GLY A 142 -19.26 3.35 -19.50
C GLY A 142 -18.11 2.54 -18.92
N THR A 143 -17.42 3.02 -17.87
CA THR A 143 -16.35 2.25 -17.19
C THR A 143 -16.91 1.53 -15.97
N THR A 144 -16.64 0.24 -15.79
CA THR A 144 -17.07 -0.44 -14.55
C THR A 144 -16.37 0.13 -13.31
N THR A 145 -17.01 0.10 -12.13
CA THR A 145 -16.41 0.54 -10.86
C THR A 145 -15.01 -0.01 -10.63
N PHE A 146 -14.79 -1.31 -10.91
CA PHE A 146 -13.46 -1.91 -10.72
C PHE A 146 -12.37 -1.27 -11.61
N LYS A 147 -12.74 -0.80 -12.81
CA LYS A 147 -11.84 -0.22 -13.81
C LYS A 147 -11.79 1.32 -13.77
N SER A 148 -12.64 1.96 -12.95
CA SER A 148 -12.65 3.41 -12.82
C SER A 148 -11.48 3.95 -12.00
N ALA A 149 -10.83 3.08 -11.20
CA ALA A 149 -9.68 3.40 -10.35
C ALA A 149 -8.60 4.25 -11.06
N THR A 150 -8.35 5.46 -10.56
CA THR A 150 -7.20 6.28 -10.97
C THR A 150 -5.89 5.56 -10.67
N PHE A 151 -5.76 5.01 -9.47
CA PHE A 151 -4.62 4.19 -9.07
C PHE A 151 -5.07 2.81 -8.60
N ALA A 152 -4.40 1.76 -9.08
CA ALA A 152 -4.65 0.39 -8.70
C ALA A 152 -3.37 -0.30 -8.18
N ALA A 153 -3.34 -0.63 -6.89
CA ALA A 153 -2.26 -1.39 -6.26
C ALA A 153 -2.66 -2.87 -6.12
N VAL A 154 -1.97 -3.76 -6.84
CA VAL A 154 -2.27 -5.21 -6.85
C VAL A 154 -1.09 -6.07 -6.40
N GLY A 155 0.14 -5.71 -6.77
CA GLY A 155 1.35 -6.42 -6.33
C GLY A 155 1.54 -6.36 -4.82
N SER A 156 1.89 -7.48 -4.18
CA SER A 156 2.04 -7.58 -2.72
C SER A 156 3.20 -6.76 -2.16
N ASN A 157 3.10 -6.38 -0.88
CA ASN A 157 4.04 -5.51 -0.17
C ASN A 157 4.14 -4.11 -0.81
N PHE A 158 3.04 -3.62 -1.39
CA PHE A 158 2.99 -2.27 -1.92
C PHE A 158 3.04 -1.22 -0.80
N ILE A 159 3.87 -0.20 -0.95
CA ILE A 159 4.00 0.90 0.01
C ILE A 159 3.77 2.23 -0.69
N GLU A 160 2.87 3.04 -0.14
CA GLU A 160 2.63 4.40 -0.58
C GLU A 160 2.95 5.40 0.54
N LYS A 161 3.61 6.50 0.19
CA LYS A 161 3.82 7.61 1.10
C LYS A 161 3.69 8.98 0.44
N ASP A 162 3.14 9.96 1.16
CA ASP A 162 3.22 11.39 0.80
C ASP A 162 2.59 11.72 -0.58
N LEU A 163 1.46 11.07 -0.90
CA LEU A 163 0.80 11.14 -2.21
C LEU A 163 -0.71 11.38 -2.10
N TRP A 164 -1.28 12.03 -3.11
CA TRP A 164 -2.72 12.31 -3.22
C TRP A 164 -3.32 11.59 -4.42
N PHE A 165 -4.32 10.74 -4.17
CA PHE A 165 -5.15 10.09 -5.18
C PHE A 165 -6.49 10.78 -5.34
N ASP A 166 -6.93 10.95 -6.58
CA ASP A 166 -8.15 11.66 -6.91
C ASP A 166 -8.81 11.12 -8.18
N ASN A 167 -10.14 11.17 -8.24
CA ASN A 167 -10.89 11.04 -9.49
C ASN A 167 -11.77 12.29 -9.63
N SER A 168 -11.47 13.14 -10.60
CA SER A 168 -12.08 14.46 -10.75
C SER A 168 -13.41 14.42 -11.53
N THR A 169 -14.24 13.40 -11.31
CA THR A 169 -15.46 13.14 -12.10
C THR A 169 -16.72 13.85 -11.61
N GLY A 170 -16.79 14.24 -10.34
CA GLY A 170 -17.98 14.88 -9.78
C GLY A 170 -19.10 13.91 -9.38
N PRO A 171 -20.06 14.35 -8.55
CA PRO A 171 -21.10 13.49 -7.96
C PRO A 171 -22.12 12.98 -8.98
N GLU A 172 -22.32 13.68 -10.09
CA GLU A 172 -23.26 13.30 -11.15
C GLU A 172 -22.81 12.08 -11.96
N LYS A 173 -21.55 11.66 -11.81
CA LYS A 173 -20.95 10.55 -12.57
C LYS A 173 -21.03 9.19 -11.86
N HIS A 174 -21.69 9.15 -10.70
CA HIS A 174 -21.80 7.94 -9.86
C HIS A 174 -20.43 7.35 -9.52
N GLN A 175 -20.27 6.02 -9.52
CA GLN A 175 -19.07 5.36 -9.03
C GLN A 175 -17.81 5.75 -9.83
N ALA A 176 -16.83 6.28 -9.12
CA ALA A 176 -15.52 6.66 -9.58
C ALA A 176 -14.52 6.37 -8.47
N VAL A 177 -13.49 5.58 -8.75
CA VAL A 177 -12.57 5.14 -7.70
C VAL A 177 -11.29 5.97 -7.80
N ALA A 178 -10.86 6.60 -6.71
CA ALA A 178 -9.56 7.27 -6.66
C ALA A 178 -8.44 6.22 -6.45
N LEU A 179 -8.61 5.33 -5.47
CA LEU A 179 -7.63 4.29 -5.14
C LEU A 179 -8.30 2.92 -4.98
N ARG A 180 -7.83 1.92 -5.74
CA ARG A 180 -8.22 0.52 -5.57
C ARG A 180 -7.04 -0.32 -5.06
N VAL A 181 -7.27 -1.10 -4.01
CA VAL A 181 -6.21 -1.90 -3.38
C VAL A 181 -6.59 -3.38 -3.30
N GLN A 182 -5.78 -4.21 -3.94
CA GLN A 182 -5.80 -5.67 -3.89
C GLN A 182 -4.40 -6.23 -3.51
N SER A 183 -3.53 -5.39 -2.94
CA SER A 183 -2.20 -5.77 -2.47
C SER A 183 -2.27 -6.30 -1.04
N ASP A 184 -1.80 -7.53 -0.83
CA ASP A 184 -1.54 -8.03 0.52
C ASP A 184 -0.31 -7.37 1.16
N MET A 185 -0.35 -7.20 2.48
CA MET A 185 0.67 -6.49 3.26
C MET A 185 0.95 -5.07 2.75
N SER A 186 -0.08 -4.35 2.26
CA SER A 186 0.10 -2.99 1.77
C SER A 186 0.07 -1.94 2.87
N ILE A 187 0.85 -0.86 2.69
CA ILE A 187 0.94 0.27 3.62
C ILE A 187 0.68 1.57 2.86
N PHE A 188 -0.15 2.44 3.43
CA PHE A 188 -0.37 3.80 2.96
C PHE A 188 -0.10 4.75 4.14
N TYR A 189 0.87 5.66 3.98
CA TYR A 189 1.30 6.56 5.04
C TYR A 189 1.28 8.02 4.60
N ASN A 190 0.57 8.87 5.34
CA ASN A 190 0.44 10.31 5.01
C ASN A 190 -0.07 10.51 3.57
N CYS A 191 -1.07 9.72 3.17
CA CYS A 191 -1.71 9.80 1.86
C CYS A 191 -3.03 10.56 1.93
N ARG A 192 -3.45 11.10 0.80
CA ARG A 192 -4.78 11.70 0.64
C ARG A 192 -5.57 10.96 -0.43
N MET A 193 -6.84 10.68 -0.18
CA MET A 193 -7.76 10.08 -1.13
C MET A 193 -9.01 10.94 -1.17
N ASP A 194 -9.25 11.61 -2.29
CA ASP A 194 -10.40 12.50 -2.46
C ASP A 194 -11.23 12.08 -3.68
N ASP A 195 -12.54 11.88 -3.48
CA ASP A 195 -13.50 11.70 -4.56
C ASP A 195 -14.94 11.99 -4.05
N TYR A 196 -15.95 11.56 -4.81
CA TYR A 196 -17.34 11.52 -4.41
C TYR A 196 -17.74 10.08 -4.09
N GLN A 197 -18.14 9.30 -5.10
CA GLN A 197 -18.70 7.96 -4.89
C GLN A 197 -17.69 6.85 -5.21
N ASP A 198 -17.44 5.92 -4.29
CA ASP A 198 -16.47 4.81 -4.36
C ASP A 198 -15.00 5.26 -4.19
N THR A 199 -14.75 6.27 -3.35
CA THR A 199 -13.43 6.97 -3.24
C THR A 199 -12.26 6.01 -3.02
N LEU A 200 -12.37 5.16 -2.00
CA LEU A 200 -11.37 4.16 -1.64
C LEU A 200 -12.00 2.78 -1.77
N TYR A 201 -11.42 1.94 -2.63
CA TYR A 201 -11.90 0.58 -2.83
C TYR A 201 -10.91 -0.47 -2.29
N PRO A 202 -10.99 -0.81 -0.98
CA PRO A 202 -10.14 -1.82 -0.34
C PRO A 202 -10.62 -3.23 -0.68
N HIS A 203 -10.34 -3.68 -1.90
CA HIS A 203 -10.93 -4.86 -2.50
C HIS A 203 -10.60 -6.19 -1.77
N ALA A 204 -9.35 -6.44 -1.40
CA ALA A 204 -8.96 -7.69 -0.71
C ALA A 204 -7.61 -7.59 0.00
N HIS A 205 -7.34 -8.59 0.86
CA HIS A 205 -6.09 -8.81 1.60
C HIS A 205 -5.83 -7.83 2.75
N ARG A 206 -4.65 -7.94 3.37
CA ARG A 206 -4.27 -7.13 4.53
C ARG A 206 -3.69 -5.80 4.07
N GLN A 207 -4.24 -4.71 4.60
CA GLN A 207 -3.92 -3.35 4.20
C GLN A 207 -3.86 -2.47 5.46
N PHE A 208 -2.91 -1.54 5.51
CA PHE A 208 -2.74 -0.63 6.63
C PHE A 208 -2.67 0.82 6.15
N TYR A 209 -3.54 1.68 6.68
CA TYR A 209 -3.62 3.11 6.36
C TYR A 209 -3.34 3.90 7.63
N ARG A 210 -2.38 4.83 7.58
CA ARG A 210 -1.99 5.65 8.73
C ARG A 210 -1.67 7.07 8.34
N ASP A 211 -2.14 8.01 9.15
CA ASP A 211 -1.99 9.45 8.94
C ASP A 211 -2.57 9.88 7.57
N CYS A 212 -3.52 9.10 7.03
CA CYS A 212 -4.17 9.39 5.76
C CYS A 212 -5.44 10.22 5.94
N THR A 213 -5.76 11.04 4.95
CA THR A 213 -7.05 11.73 4.83
C THR A 213 -7.88 11.09 3.72
N ILE A 214 -9.09 10.66 4.03
CA ILE A 214 -10.02 10.06 3.06
C ILE A 214 -11.30 10.89 3.07
N SER A 215 -11.71 11.43 1.92
CA SER A 215 -12.96 12.19 1.77
C SER A 215 -13.77 11.72 0.57
N GLY A 216 -15.06 11.49 0.81
CA GLY A 216 -16.04 10.98 -0.16
C GLY A 216 -17.47 11.34 0.25
N THR A 217 -18.45 10.95 -0.57
CA THR A 217 -19.89 11.14 -0.30
C THR A 217 -20.65 9.83 -0.12
N ILE A 218 -20.64 8.94 -1.12
CA ILE A 218 -21.37 7.67 -1.12
C ILE A 218 -20.34 6.57 -1.33
N ASP A 219 -20.19 5.66 -0.38
CA ASP A 219 -19.23 4.55 -0.39
C ASP A 219 -17.74 4.98 -0.54
#